data_AF-M2YB23-F1
#
_entry.id   AF-M2YB23-F1
#
_cell.length_a   1.000
_cell.length_b   1.000
_cell.length_c   1.000
_cell.angle_alpha   90.00
_cell.angle_beta   90.00
_cell.angle_gamma   90.00
#
_symmetry.space_group_name_H-M   'P 1'
#
loop_
_entity.id
_entity.type
_entity.pdbx_description
1 polymer ?
#
loop_
_entity_poly.entity_id
_entity_poly.type
_entity_poly.pdbx_seq_one_letter_code
_entity_poly.pdbx_strand_id
1 'polypeptide(L)'
;MAGNGDPGEAVGLGSYFESWPVPFEDEAAARGFLGDDAIVNAWVADLLQTDDGLVPRFDASVMQRTIEAVHEPRWQEWEVLQVPTLAVFAKHGMFSDADKDELVRRRPETERVDLADGSHDAHLDAFDEWTDVLHHWLSRDQTGPLRPSGR
;
A
#
# COMPACT_ATOMS: atom_id res chain seq x y z
N MET A 1 6.47 8.17 -2.89
CA MET A 1 7.08 9.16 -1.97
C MET A 1 7.25 8.48 -0.62
N ALA A 2 8.48 8.28 -0.16
CA ALA A 2 8.73 7.98 1.24
C ALA A 2 8.21 9.17 2.06
N GLY A 3 7.37 8.91 3.08
CA GLY A 3 6.85 9.95 3.96
C GLY A 3 7.99 10.89 4.37
N ASN A 4 7.88 12.17 4.03
CA ASN A 4 8.88 13.18 4.35
C ASN A 4 8.48 13.98 5.60
N GLY A 5 7.37 13.60 6.25
CA GLY A 5 6.84 14.26 7.43
C GLY A 5 6.31 15.67 7.19
N ASP A 6 6.05 16.08 5.94
CA ASP A 6 5.46 17.40 5.65
C ASP A 6 3.93 17.36 5.85
N PRO A 7 3.38 18.08 6.86
CA PRO A 7 1.93 18.16 7.06
C PRO A 7 1.19 18.81 5.88
N GLY A 8 1.90 19.62 5.08
CA GLY A 8 1.36 20.25 3.88
C GLY A 8 0.94 19.24 2.80
N GLU A 9 1.57 18.07 2.75
CA GLU A 9 1.20 17.03 1.78
C GLU A 9 -0.15 16.41 2.09
N ALA A 10 -0.45 16.16 3.37
CA ALA A 10 -1.75 15.59 3.74
C ALA A 10 -2.89 16.58 3.50
N VAL A 11 -2.69 17.87 3.82
CA VAL A 11 -3.65 18.94 3.50
C VAL A 11 -3.83 19.08 1.98
N GLY A 12 -2.74 19.01 1.22
CA GLY A 12 -2.77 19.01 -0.23
C GLY A 12 -3.59 17.85 -0.80
N LEU A 13 -3.44 16.66 -0.21
CA LEU A 13 -4.17 15.47 -0.63
C LEU A 13 -5.67 15.53 -0.25
N GLY A 14 -6.01 16.10 0.91
CA GLY A 14 -7.39 16.41 1.28
C GLY A 14 -8.04 17.36 0.27
N SER A 15 -7.33 18.45 -0.06
CA SER A 15 -7.78 19.43 -1.07
C SER A 15 -7.92 18.79 -2.47
N TYR A 16 -7.03 17.86 -2.81
CA TYR A 16 -7.12 17.07 -4.04
C TYR A 16 -8.41 16.24 -4.07
N PHE A 17 -8.72 15.48 -3.01
CA PHE A 17 -9.95 14.69 -2.95
C PHE A 17 -11.23 15.55 -2.97
N GLU A 18 -11.22 16.70 -2.30
CA GLU A 18 -12.34 17.66 -2.34
C GLU A 18 -12.54 18.29 -3.72
N SER A 19 -11.49 18.35 -4.55
CA SER A 19 -11.57 18.93 -5.89
C SER A 19 -12.22 18.02 -6.94
N TRP A 20 -12.46 16.75 -6.62
CA TRP A 20 -12.99 15.79 -7.59
C TRP A 20 -14.39 16.20 -8.05
N PRO A 21 -14.64 16.28 -9.38
CA PRO A 21 -15.94 16.65 -9.93
C PRO A 21 -16.91 15.46 -9.86
N VAL A 22 -17.28 15.06 -8.64
CA VAL A 22 -18.14 13.90 -8.40
C VAL A 22 -19.63 14.27 -8.52
N PRO A 23 -20.48 13.36 -9.04
CA PRO A 23 -20.11 12.06 -9.60
C PRO A 23 -19.39 12.18 -10.95
N PHE A 24 -18.39 11.32 -11.20
CA PHE A 24 -17.81 11.17 -12.53
C PHE A 24 -18.79 10.40 -13.44
N GLU A 25 -18.82 10.74 -14.72
CA GLU A 25 -19.67 10.05 -15.71
C GLU A 25 -19.29 8.57 -15.85
N ASP A 26 -18.00 8.29 -16.02
CA ASP A 26 -17.45 6.96 -16.16
C ASP A 26 -15.97 6.89 -15.72
N GLU A 27 -15.37 5.71 -15.84
CA GLU A 27 -13.97 5.48 -15.48
C GLU A 27 -13.00 6.32 -16.31
N ALA A 28 -13.32 6.58 -17.58
CA ALA A 28 -12.48 7.37 -18.47
C ALA A 28 -12.46 8.85 -18.05
N ALA A 29 -13.61 9.40 -17.66
CA ALA A 29 -13.73 10.74 -17.10
C ALA A 29 -12.97 10.86 -15.78
N ALA A 30 -13.07 9.85 -14.91
CA ALA A 30 -12.29 9.81 -13.66
C ALA A 30 -10.78 9.83 -13.93
N ARG A 31 -10.28 8.94 -14.80
CA ARG A 31 -8.85 8.91 -15.16
C ARG A 31 -8.37 10.20 -15.81
N GLY A 32 -9.17 10.77 -16.71
CA GLY A 32 -8.86 12.04 -17.36
C GLY A 32 -8.68 13.20 -16.38
N PHE A 33 -9.37 13.17 -15.23
CA PHE A 33 -9.21 14.15 -14.16
C PHE A 33 -8.09 13.80 -13.17
N LEU A 34 -7.99 12.54 -12.77
CA LEU A 34 -7.13 12.09 -11.67
C LEU A 34 -5.66 11.91 -12.09
N GLY A 35 -5.40 11.64 -13.37
CA GLY A 35 -4.05 11.40 -13.91
C GLY A 35 -3.70 9.91 -14.05
N ASP A 36 -2.40 9.63 -14.19
CA ASP A 36 -1.88 8.31 -14.59
C ASP A 36 -0.93 7.65 -13.56
N ASP A 37 -0.82 8.22 -12.35
CA ASP A 37 0.05 7.66 -11.31
C ASP A 37 -0.45 6.28 -10.84
N ALA A 38 0.46 5.43 -10.36
CA ALA A 38 0.13 4.05 -9.94
C ALA A 38 -1.00 3.99 -8.90
N ILE A 39 -1.06 4.98 -7.99
CA ILE A 39 -2.12 5.07 -6.96
C ILE A 39 -3.48 5.50 -7.54
N VAL A 40 -3.51 6.18 -8.69
CA VAL A 40 -4.77 6.57 -9.35
C VAL A 40 -5.54 5.33 -9.81
N ASN A 41 -4.85 4.26 -10.21
CA ASN A 41 -5.50 3.00 -10.54
C ASN A 41 -6.32 2.45 -9.37
N ALA A 42 -5.79 2.54 -8.15
CA ALA A 42 -6.50 2.13 -6.93
C ALA A 42 -7.72 3.02 -6.69
N TRP A 43 -7.56 4.35 -6.78
CA TRP A 43 -8.68 5.28 -6.60
C TRP A 43 -9.83 5.06 -7.57
N VAL A 44 -9.49 4.86 -8.84
CA VAL A 44 -10.47 4.62 -9.89
C VAL A 44 -11.19 3.28 -9.70
N ALA A 45 -10.44 2.23 -9.35
CA ALA A 45 -11.01 0.90 -9.10
C ALA A 45 -11.94 0.85 -7.86
N ASP A 46 -11.71 1.71 -6.86
CA ASP A 46 -12.53 1.76 -5.65
C ASP A 46 -13.80 2.63 -5.80
N LEU A 47 -13.96 3.39 -6.89
CA LEU A 47 -15.16 4.20 -7.09
C LEU A 47 -16.43 3.36 -7.02
N LEU A 48 -17.45 3.90 -6.34
CA LEU A 48 -18.77 3.30 -6.23
C LEU A 48 -19.64 3.76 -7.39
N GLN A 49 -20.15 2.81 -8.18
CA GLN A 49 -21.20 3.07 -9.15
C GLN A 49 -22.52 3.38 -8.43
N THR A 50 -23.10 4.53 -8.76
CA THR A 50 -24.45 4.95 -8.36
C THR A 50 -25.29 5.21 -9.61
N ASP A 51 -26.57 5.52 -9.42
CA ASP A 51 -27.48 5.91 -10.53
C ASP A 51 -27.04 7.24 -11.17
N ASP A 52 -26.31 8.10 -10.45
CA ASP A 52 -25.87 9.42 -10.91
C ASP A 52 -24.41 9.42 -11.43
N GLY A 53 -23.71 8.28 -11.37
CA GLY A 53 -22.32 8.12 -11.80
C GLY A 53 -21.40 7.53 -10.72
N LEU A 54 -20.10 7.71 -10.88
CA LEU A 54 -19.06 7.17 -9.98
C LEU A 54 -18.71 8.16 -8.86
N VAL A 55 -18.77 7.70 -7.61
CA VAL A 55 -18.44 8.51 -6.42
C VAL A 55 -17.39 7.81 -5.54
N PRO A 56 -16.56 8.54 -4.78
CA PRO A 56 -15.64 7.94 -3.82
C PRO A 56 -16.43 7.19 -2.72
N ARG A 57 -15.86 6.07 -2.25
CA ARG A 57 -16.39 5.32 -1.09
C ARG A 57 -15.97 5.92 0.25
N PHE A 58 -15.13 6.94 0.23
CA PHE A 58 -14.54 7.56 1.41
C PHE A 58 -14.96 9.02 1.55
N ASP A 59 -14.78 9.56 2.77
CA ASP A 59 -14.89 10.98 3.05
C ASP A 59 -13.50 11.65 2.97
N ALA A 60 -13.37 12.73 2.20
CA ALA A 60 -12.10 13.40 1.96
C ALA A 60 -11.43 13.89 3.25
N SER A 61 -12.21 14.43 4.19
CA SER A 61 -11.70 14.91 5.47
C SER A 61 -11.19 13.77 6.35
N VAL A 62 -11.85 12.61 6.30
CA VAL A 62 -11.41 11.40 7.00
C VAL A 62 -10.10 10.89 6.40
N MET A 63 -9.99 10.86 5.07
CA MET A 63 -8.76 10.46 4.38
C MET A 63 -7.59 11.36 4.73
N GLN A 64 -7.77 12.69 4.69
CA GLN A 64 -6.72 13.63 5.08
C GLN A 64 -6.20 13.33 6.50
N ARG A 65 -7.10 13.28 7.50
CA ARG A 65 -6.70 13.02 8.90
C ARG A 65 -6.00 11.67 9.07
N THR A 66 -6.39 10.68 8.27
CA THR A 66 -5.74 9.36 8.28
C THR A 66 -4.32 9.45 7.74
N ILE A 67 -4.14 10.17 6.64
CA ILE A 67 -2.85 10.27 5.94
C ILE A 67 -1.85 11.16 6.69
N GLU A 68 -2.33 12.18 7.42
CA GLU A 68 -1.49 12.98 8.34
C GLU A 68 -0.68 12.08 9.28
N ALA A 69 -1.30 11.05 9.86
CA ALA A 69 -0.61 10.12 10.75
C ALA A 69 0.32 9.13 10.02
N VAL A 70 0.03 8.82 8.75
CA VAL A 70 0.81 7.88 7.92
C VAL A 70 2.08 8.53 7.37
N HIS A 71 2.07 9.85 7.12
CA HIS A 71 3.22 10.57 6.57
C HIS A 71 4.39 10.74 7.55
N GLU A 72 4.13 10.57 8.85
CA GLU A 72 5.17 10.62 9.88
C GLU A 72 6.13 9.44 9.76
N PRO A 73 7.42 9.66 9.44
CA PRO A 73 8.36 8.57 9.23
C PRO A 73 8.67 7.84 10.55
N ARG A 74 8.39 6.55 10.60
CA ARG A 74 8.59 5.70 11.80
C ARG A 74 9.90 4.91 11.76
N TRP A 75 10.99 5.57 11.34
CA TRP A 75 12.27 4.89 11.13
C TRP A 75 12.89 4.34 12.41
N GLN A 76 12.76 5.06 13.53
CA GLN A 76 13.28 4.58 14.81
C GLN A 76 12.54 3.31 15.25
N GLU A 77 11.21 3.29 15.12
CA GLU A 77 10.38 2.13 15.44
C GLU A 77 10.65 0.96 14.48
N TRP A 78 10.87 1.24 13.20
CA TRP A 78 11.25 0.24 12.19
C TRP A 78 12.57 -0.44 12.54
N GLU A 79 13.63 0.34 12.81
CA GLU A 79 14.99 -0.15 13.05
C GLU A 79 15.11 -1.03 14.31
N VAL A 80 14.21 -0.86 15.30
CA VAL A 80 14.23 -1.66 16.55
C VAL A 80 13.30 -2.87 16.55
N LEU A 81 12.52 -3.09 15.48
CA LEU A 81 11.51 -4.14 15.41
C LEU A 81 12.14 -5.55 15.48
N GLN A 82 11.76 -6.34 16.49
CA GLN A 82 12.34 -7.67 16.77
C GLN A 82 11.57 -8.84 16.14
N VAL A 83 10.34 -8.60 15.67
CA VAL A 83 9.53 -9.67 15.07
C VAL A 83 10.05 -10.03 13.67
N PRO A 84 9.96 -11.29 13.22
CA PRO A 84 10.23 -11.61 11.84
C PRO A 84 9.30 -10.83 10.91
N THR A 85 9.85 -10.23 9.85
CA THR A 85 9.10 -9.35 8.95
C THR A 85 9.34 -9.70 7.50
N LEU A 86 8.26 -9.79 6.73
CA LEU A 86 8.25 -9.85 5.27
C LEU A 86 7.81 -8.50 4.71
N ALA A 87 8.56 -7.96 3.76
CA ALA A 87 8.15 -6.84 2.93
C ALA A 87 7.91 -7.35 1.49
N VAL A 88 6.66 -7.23 1.03
CA VAL A 88 6.25 -7.61 -0.33
C VAL A 88 6.02 -6.34 -1.14
N PHE A 89 6.69 -6.24 -2.29
CA PHE A 89 6.54 -5.12 -3.21
C PHE A 89 5.99 -5.61 -4.55
N ALA A 90 4.98 -4.93 -5.06
CA ALA A 90 4.43 -5.19 -6.38
C ALA A 90 5.27 -4.53 -7.48
N LYS A 91 5.24 -5.11 -8.68
CA LYS A 91 6.00 -4.58 -9.82
C LYS A 91 5.55 -3.18 -10.26
N HIS A 92 4.25 -2.93 -10.23
CA HIS A 92 3.64 -1.65 -10.62
C HIS A 92 3.14 -0.86 -9.41
N GLY A 93 3.78 -1.08 -8.25
CA GLY A 93 3.48 -0.36 -7.00
C GLY A 93 4.06 1.06 -6.93
N MET A 94 3.91 1.69 -5.77
CA MET A 94 4.27 3.10 -5.55
C MET A 94 5.71 3.36 -5.07
N PHE A 95 6.47 2.30 -4.75
CA PHE A 95 7.83 2.41 -4.22
C PHE A 95 8.87 2.30 -5.33
N SER A 96 9.82 3.24 -5.35
CA SER A 96 11.00 3.12 -6.22
C SER A 96 11.95 2.06 -5.69
N ASP A 97 12.85 1.55 -6.54
CA ASP A 97 13.86 0.57 -6.10
C ASP A 97 14.74 1.13 -4.98
N ALA A 98 15.05 2.42 -5.00
CA ALA A 98 15.79 3.09 -3.93
C ALA A 98 15.02 3.12 -2.60
N ASP A 99 13.70 3.32 -2.62
CA ASP A 99 12.88 3.27 -1.41
C ASP A 99 12.87 1.86 -0.81
N LYS A 100 12.72 0.84 -1.67
CA LYS A 100 12.71 -0.57 -1.26
C LYS A 100 14.07 -0.99 -0.69
N ASP A 101 15.16 -0.57 -1.31
CA ASP A 101 16.52 -0.84 -0.86
C ASP A 101 16.81 -0.16 0.47
N GLU A 102 16.36 1.08 0.67
CA GLU A 102 16.54 1.82 1.92
C GLU A 102 15.80 1.15 3.09
N LEU A 103 14.57 0.66 2.86
CA LEU A 103 13.79 -0.06 3.86
C LEU A 103 14.52 -1.31 4.36
N VAL A 104 15.09 -2.10 3.45
CA VAL A 104 15.88 -3.30 3.78
C VAL A 104 17.23 -2.94 4.37
N ARG A 105 17.91 -1.90 3.88
CA ARG A 105 19.21 -1.45 4.39
C ARG A 105 19.13 -1.03 5.86
N ARG A 106 18.05 -0.35 6.26
CA ARG A 106 17.83 0.06 7.66
C ARG A 106 17.51 -1.11 8.58
N ARG A 107 16.92 -2.18 8.06
CA ARG A 107 16.60 -3.39 8.82
C ARG A 107 16.91 -4.66 8.02
N PRO A 108 18.18 -5.11 8.02
CA PRO A 108 18.64 -6.24 7.21
C PRO A 108 17.97 -7.58 7.52
N GLU A 109 17.33 -7.71 8.69
CA GLU A 109 16.54 -8.90 9.08
C GLU A 109 15.18 -8.99 8.37
N THR A 110 14.83 -8.00 7.54
CA THR A 110 13.61 -8.00 6.75
C THR A 110 13.78 -8.85 5.50
N GLU A 111 12.91 -9.85 5.34
CA GLU A 111 12.83 -10.61 4.10
C GLU A 111 12.08 -9.78 3.06
N ARG A 112 12.64 -9.64 1.85
CA ARG A 112 12.03 -8.87 0.76
C ARG A 112 11.64 -9.81 -0.38
N VAL A 113 10.44 -9.61 -0.89
CA VAL A 113 9.96 -10.24 -2.13
C VAL A 113 9.43 -9.15 -3.06
N ASP A 114 9.92 -9.13 -4.29
CA ASP A 114 9.34 -8.34 -5.39
C ASP A 114 8.51 -9.28 -6.27
N LEU A 115 7.22 -9.00 -6.40
CA LEU A 115 6.31 -9.76 -7.24
C LEU A 115 6.61 -9.52 -8.73
N ALA A 116 6.28 -10.50 -9.56
CA ALA A 116 6.43 -10.43 -11.01
C ALA A 116 5.38 -9.53 -11.68
N ASP A 117 4.27 -9.25 -10.98
CA ASP A 117 3.20 -8.36 -11.42
C ASP A 117 2.54 -7.61 -10.24
N GLY A 118 1.40 -6.96 -10.49
CA GLY A 118 0.53 -6.36 -9.49
C GLY A 118 0.69 -4.84 -9.36
N SER A 119 -0.41 -4.16 -9.04
CA SER A 119 -0.44 -2.72 -8.81
C SER A 119 -0.15 -2.35 -7.35
N HIS A 120 -0.51 -1.12 -6.94
CA HIS A 120 -0.54 -0.73 -5.53
C HIS A 120 -1.32 -1.72 -4.66
N ASP A 121 -2.45 -2.22 -5.16
CA ASP A 121 -3.31 -3.18 -4.46
C ASP A 121 -3.07 -4.60 -4.98
N ALA A 122 -1.81 -5.02 -5.06
CA ALA A 122 -1.41 -6.35 -5.56
C ALA A 122 -2.08 -7.53 -4.85
N HIS A 123 -2.49 -7.34 -3.61
CA HIS A 123 -3.30 -8.32 -2.87
C HIS A 123 -4.68 -8.56 -3.50
N LEU A 124 -5.14 -7.72 -4.43
CA LEU A 124 -6.37 -7.87 -5.20
C LEU A 124 -6.10 -8.31 -6.64
N ASP A 125 -5.15 -7.68 -7.35
CA ASP A 125 -4.94 -7.88 -8.79
C ASP A 125 -3.81 -8.87 -9.16
N ALA A 126 -2.90 -9.16 -8.23
CA ALA A 126 -1.91 -10.25 -8.30
C ALA A 126 -2.17 -11.29 -7.19
N PHE A 127 -3.46 -11.55 -6.92
CA PHE A 127 -3.94 -12.31 -5.75
C PHE A 127 -3.23 -13.64 -5.52
N ASP A 128 -3.10 -14.46 -6.57
CA ASP A 128 -2.51 -15.81 -6.45
C ASP A 128 -1.03 -15.73 -6.06
N GLU A 129 -0.24 -14.90 -6.75
CA GLU A 129 1.18 -14.72 -6.45
C GLU A 129 1.39 -14.13 -5.04
N TRP A 130 0.61 -13.10 -4.71
CA TRP A 130 0.68 -12.45 -3.39
C TRP A 130 0.35 -13.43 -2.26
N THR A 131 -0.70 -14.24 -2.45
CA THR A 131 -1.17 -15.21 -1.45
C THR A 131 -0.20 -16.38 -1.30
N ASP A 132 0.40 -16.85 -2.40
CA ASP A 132 1.44 -17.88 -2.38
C ASP A 132 2.68 -17.43 -1.58
N VAL A 133 3.14 -16.19 -1.80
CA VAL A 133 4.23 -15.58 -1.03
C VAL A 133 3.90 -15.54 0.46
N LEU A 134 2.68 -15.07 0.80
CA LEU A 134 2.24 -15.02 2.19
C LEU A 134 2.17 -16.42 2.83
N HIS A 135 1.57 -17.40 2.15
CA HIS A 135 1.46 -18.76 2.66
C HIS A 135 2.82 -19.43 2.86
N HIS A 136 3.74 -19.26 1.91
CA HIS A 136 5.09 -19.78 2.02
C HIS A 136 5.79 -19.23 3.26
N TRP A 137 5.72 -17.91 3.45
CA TRP A 137 6.36 -17.23 4.57
C TRP A 137 5.75 -17.61 5.92
N LEU A 138 4.43 -17.73 6.01
CA LEU A 138 3.77 -18.16 7.25
C LEU A 138 4.01 -19.64 7.60
N SER A 139 4.37 -20.46 6.62
CA SER A 139 4.60 -21.90 6.80
C SER A 139 6.04 -22.24 7.19
N ARG A 140 7.00 -21.31 7.02
CA ARG A 140 8.44 -21.56 7.24
C ARG A 140 8.80 -21.99 8.67
N ASP A 141 8.01 -21.56 9.66
CA ASP A 141 8.23 -21.89 11.07
C ASP A 141 7.53 -23.19 11.50
N GLN A 142 6.61 -23.72 10.69
CA GLN A 142 5.96 -25.01 10.95
C GLN A 142 6.87 -26.21 10.66
N THR A 143 8.02 -25.98 10.01
CA THR A 143 9.04 -26.99 9.72
C THR A 143 10.19 -27.06 10.73
N GLY A 144 10.09 -26.37 11.87
CA GLY A 144 11.03 -26.52 12.99
C GLY A 144 10.96 -27.93 13.63
N PRO A 145 12.07 -28.46 14.21
CA PRO A 145 12.07 -29.82 14.73
C PRO A 145 11.01 -29.99 15.83
N LEU A 146 10.25 -31.09 15.75
CA LEU A 146 9.34 -31.55 16.80
C LEU A 146 10.02 -31.42 18.16
N ARG A 147 9.47 -30.57 19.04
CA ARG A 147 9.92 -30.49 20.43
C ARG A 147 9.87 -31.90 21.05
N PRO A 148 10.96 -32.45 21.60
CA PRO A 148 10.89 -33.75 22.24
C PRO A 148 9.93 -33.66 23.43
N SER A 149 8.94 -34.56 23.44
CA SER A 149 8.02 -34.74 24.56
C SER A 149 8.82 -35.05 25.81
N GLY A 150 8.86 -34.10 26.74
CA GLY A 150 9.44 -34.29 28.07
C GLY A 150 8.58 -35.26 28.88
N ARG A 151 9.27 -36.18 29.55
CA ARG A 151 8.74 -37.23 30.45
C ARG A 151 7.92 -36.67 31.61
#